data_AF-A0A1W9MD08-F1
#
_entry.id   AF-A0A1W9MD08-F1
#
_cell.length_a   1.000
_cell.length_b   1.000
_cell.length_c   1.000
_cell.angle_alpha   90.00
_cell.angle_beta   90.00
_cell.angle_gamma   90.00
#
_symmetry.space_group_name_H-M   'P 1'
#
loop_
_entity.id
_entity.type
_entity.pdbx_description
1 polymer ?
#
loop_
_entity_poly.entity_id
_entity_poly.type
_entity_poly.pdbx_seq_one_letter_code
_entity_poly.pdbx_strand_id
1 'polypeptide(L)'
;MRQGSSSGGATNDEFLSENEEKTRDLILTLPFFDVMLGQELDLLARHMNHVALRRGEHLFLEGDPGDSMYFVVSGLFDVMKKTASGDYRTVARIGRGGTIGEMTLLDKAQRSATVMARQPAVVLLLSRKGFNVLTDRYPAIGIKLLKRIMRMLSLQMRRTTSRLADHLHEEQE
;
A
#
# COMPACT_ATOMS: atom_id res chain seq x y z
N MET A 1 58.66 -8.28 4.14
CA MET A 1 57.93 -7.02 3.87
C MET A 1 56.60 -7.41 3.23
N ARG A 2 55.45 -7.40 3.95
CA ARG A 2 54.46 -6.29 4.05
C ARG A 2 54.00 -5.84 2.65
N GLN A 3 52.75 -5.88 2.18
CA GLN A 3 51.37 -5.81 2.74
C GLN A 3 50.43 -6.47 1.67
N GLY A 4 49.22 -6.98 1.90
CA GLY A 4 48.20 -6.60 2.88
C GLY A 4 47.33 -5.47 2.33
N SER A 5 46.48 -5.70 1.33
CA SER A 5 45.47 -4.72 0.89
C SER A 5 44.06 -5.32 0.99
N SER A 6 43.51 -5.15 2.18
CA SER A 6 42.09 -5.17 2.49
C SER A 6 41.34 -4.13 1.65
N SER A 7 40.40 -4.55 0.82
CA SER A 7 39.29 -3.70 0.39
C SER A 7 38.12 -3.92 1.34
N GLY A 8 38.07 -3.11 2.39
CA GLY A 8 36.89 -2.99 3.24
C GLY A 8 35.72 -2.47 2.43
N GLY A 9 34.79 -3.36 2.08
CA GLY A 9 33.44 -2.98 1.69
C GLY A 9 32.73 -2.51 2.95
N ALA A 10 32.82 -1.21 3.26
CA ALA A 10 32.03 -0.61 4.31
C ALA A 10 30.55 -0.83 3.99
N THR A 11 29.87 -1.50 4.91
CA THR A 11 28.46 -1.81 4.93
C THR A 11 27.65 -0.52 4.88
N ASN A 12 26.99 -0.25 3.76
CA ASN A 12 26.00 0.82 3.61
C ASN A 12 24.70 0.54 4.40
N ASP A 13 24.80 -0.27 5.47
CA ASP A 13 23.69 -0.99 6.11
C ASP A 13 23.31 -0.40 7.49
N GLU A 14 24.06 0.58 7.99
CA GLU A 14 23.84 1.15 9.34
C GLU A 14 22.95 2.39 9.38
N PHE A 15 22.77 3.12 8.26
CA PHE A 15 22.00 4.37 8.24
C PHE A 15 20.94 4.38 7.14
N LEU A 16 19.75 4.89 7.46
CA LEU A 16 18.70 5.13 6.48
C LEU A 16 19.04 6.37 5.65
N SER A 17 18.72 6.34 4.36
CA SER A 17 18.68 7.56 3.54
C SER A 17 17.55 8.49 3.98
N GLU A 18 17.64 9.78 3.66
CA GLU A 18 16.58 10.77 3.96
C GLU A 18 15.19 10.32 3.47
N ASN A 19 15.12 9.67 2.30
CA ASN A 19 13.88 9.13 1.77
C ASN A 19 13.33 7.96 2.61
N GLU A 20 14.21 7.10 3.11
CA GLU A 20 13.84 5.98 3.97
C GLU A 20 13.45 6.46 5.38
N GLU A 21 14.14 7.44 5.95
CA GLU A 21 13.75 8.08 7.23
C GLU A 21 12.35 8.67 7.12
N LYS A 22 12.07 9.45 6.08
CA LYS A 22 10.74 9.99 5.84
C LYS A 22 9.70 8.88 5.63
N THR A 23 10.05 7.81 4.91
CA THR A 23 9.16 6.67 4.71
C THR A 23 8.85 5.96 6.03
N ARG A 24 9.85 5.77 6.89
CA ARG A 24 9.72 5.23 8.24
C ARG A 24 8.80 6.07 9.11
N ASP A 25 8.95 7.39 9.07
CA ASP A 25 8.09 8.30 9.82
C ASP A 25 6.63 8.21 9.36
N LEU A 26 6.40 8.09 8.04
CA LEU A 26 5.06 7.88 7.50
C LEU A 26 4.46 6.53 7.94
N ILE A 27 5.27 5.45 7.98
CA ILE A 27 4.87 4.11 8.45
C ILE A 27 4.38 4.20 9.89
N LEU A 28 5.12 4.90 10.76
CA LEU A 28 4.76 5.11 12.17
C LEU A 28 3.40 5.78 12.36
N THR A 29 2.95 6.59 11.40
CA THR A 29 1.65 7.27 11.51
C THR A 29 0.46 6.35 11.25
N LEU A 30 0.65 5.14 10.73
CA LEU A 30 -0.43 4.28 10.25
C LEU A 30 -0.71 3.14 11.22
N PRO A 31 -1.98 2.95 11.66
CA PRO A 31 -2.36 1.85 12.54
C PRO A 31 -1.97 0.49 11.98
N PHE A 32 -1.95 0.31 10.66
CA PHE A 32 -1.59 -0.96 10.01
C PHE A 32 -0.24 -1.53 10.51
N PHE A 33 0.71 -0.67 10.90
CA PHE A 33 2.06 -1.06 11.31
C PHE A 33 2.30 -0.99 12.84
N ASP A 34 1.26 -0.82 13.66
CA ASP A 34 1.35 -0.73 15.14
C ASP A 34 2.07 -1.91 15.83
N VAL A 35 2.07 -3.10 15.22
CA VAL A 35 2.72 -4.32 15.72
C VAL A 35 4.20 -4.46 15.32
N MET A 36 4.74 -3.48 14.58
CA MET A 36 6.12 -3.49 14.10
C MET A 36 7.03 -2.79 15.10
N LEU A 37 8.19 -3.40 15.39
CA LEU A 37 9.23 -2.89 16.28
C LEU A 37 10.19 -1.97 15.52
N GLY A 38 11.00 -1.19 16.24
CA GLY A 38 11.91 -0.18 15.65
C GLY A 38 12.75 -0.69 14.47
N GLN A 39 13.49 -1.78 14.63
CA GLN A 39 14.30 -2.37 13.57
C GLN A 39 13.46 -2.92 12.40
N GLU A 40 12.24 -3.38 12.68
CA GLU A 40 11.32 -3.86 11.63
C GLU A 40 10.79 -2.69 10.79
N LEU A 41 10.58 -1.51 11.41
CA LEU A 41 10.18 -0.28 10.72
C LEU A 41 11.27 0.23 9.78
N ASP A 42 12.54 0.19 10.23
CA ASP A 42 13.69 0.57 9.39
C ASP A 42 13.76 -0.31 8.14
N LEU A 43 13.57 -1.63 8.33
CA LEU A 43 13.58 -2.59 7.24
C LEU A 43 12.39 -2.43 6.30
N LEU A 44 11.19 -2.15 6.83
CA LEU A 44 10.03 -1.79 6.00
C LEU A 44 10.32 -0.54 5.17
N ALA A 45 10.92 0.48 5.77
CA ALA A 45 11.23 1.74 5.08
C ALA A 45 12.19 1.55 3.90
N ARG A 46 13.15 0.62 3.99
CA ARG A 46 14.07 0.24 2.89
C ARG A 46 13.38 -0.48 1.72
N HIS A 47 12.18 -1.02 1.94
CA HIS A 47 11.44 -1.80 0.95
C HIS A 47 10.10 -1.20 0.55
N MET A 48 9.81 -0.01 1.06
CA MET A 48 8.64 0.79 0.75
C MET A 48 9.08 2.14 0.18
N ASN A 49 8.17 2.81 -0.51
CA ASN A 49 8.35 4.19 -0.94
C ASN A 49 7.13 5.01 -0.54
N HIS A 50 7.18 6.31 -0.75
CA HIS A 50 6.01 7.17 -0.64
C HIS A 50 5.77 7.92 -1.96
N VAL A 51 4.50 8.19 -2.23
CA VAL A 51 4.06 8.94 -3.42
C VAL A 51 3.17 10.08 -2.94
N ALA A 52 3.50 11.30 -3.35
CA ALA A 52 2.68 12.48 -3.14
C ALA A 52 1.90 12.78 -4.42
N LEU A 53 0.61 13.09 -4.27
CA LEU A 53 -0.30 13.43 -5.35
C LEU A 53 -0.97 14.78 -5.07
N ARG A 54 -1.16 15.56 -6.13
CA ARG A 54 -1.99 16.76 -6.16
C ARG A 54 -3.45 16.37 -6.36
N ARG A 55 -4.36 17.32 -6.07
CA ARG A 55 -5.78 17.16 -6.39
C ARG A 55 -5.94 16.90 -7.90
N GLY A 56 -6.73 15.88 -8.24
CA GLY A 56 -7.03 15.46 -9.61
C GLY A 56 -6.00 14.51 -10.22
N GLU A 57 -4.87 14.25 -9.57
CA GLU A 57 -3.90 13.27 -10.09
C GLU A 57 -4.39 11.84 -9.87
N HIS A 58 -4.22 11.02 -10.91
CA HIS A 58 -4.51 9.60 -10.85
C HIS A 58 -3.35 8.87 -10.16
N LEU A 59 -3.70 8.01 -9.20
CA LEU A 59 -2.75 7.05 -8.66
C LEU A 59 -2.49 5.92 -9.67
N PHE A 60 -3.55 5.47 -10.33
CA PHE A 60 -3.52 4.55 -11.47
C PHE A 60 -4.90 4.55 -12.15
N LEU A 61 -4.94 4.05 -13.39
CA LEU A 61 -6.16 3.86 -14.16
C LEU A 61 -6.63 2.40 -14.12
N GLU A 62 -7.93 2.20 -14.33
CA GLU A 62 -8.49 0.88 -14.55
C GLU A 62 -7.83 0.22 -15.78
N GLY A 63 -7.46 -1.07 -15.66
CA GLY A 63 -6.80 -1.81 -16.73
C GLY A 63 -5.27 -1.70 -16.74
N ASP A 64 -4.69 -0.73 -16.03
CA ASP A 64 -3.23 -0.62 -15.90
C ASP A 64 -2.65 -1.89 -15.28
N PRO A 65 -1.41 -2.31 -15.65
CA PRO A 65 -0.71 -3.35 -14.91
C PRO A 65 -0.55 -2.97 -13.43
N GLY A 66 -0.82 -3.91 -12.53
CA GLY A 66 -0.64 -3.70 -11.09
C GLY A 66 0.35 -4.68 -10.48
N ASP A 67 1.29 -4.15 -9.70
CA ASP A 67 2.27 -4.95 -8.96
C ASP A 67 2.52 -4.43 -7.54
N SER A 68 1.70 -3.50 -7.07
CA SER A 68 1.95 -2.73 -5.86
C SER A 68 0.64 -2.41 -5.13
N MET A 69 0.69 -2.37 -3.81
CA MET A 69 -0.39 -1.87 -2.97
C MET A 69 0.00 -0.55 -2.32
N TYR A 70 -1.01 0.22 -1.90
CA TYR A 70 -0.83 1.54 -1.31
C TYR A 70 -1.55 1.66 0.03
N PHE A 71 -0.95 2.39 0.96
CA PHE A 71 -1.54 2.76 2.25
C PHE A 71 -1.72 4.27 2.30
N VAL A 72 -2.94 4.73 2.55
CA VAL A 72 -3.24 6.17 2.56
C VAL A 72 -2.73 6.81 3.85
N VAL A 73 -1.68 7.62 3.74
CA VAL A 73 -1.12 8.37 4.87
C VAL A 73 -1.94 9.64 5.12
N SER A 74 -2.29 10.35 4.06
CA SER A 74 -3.13 11.55 4.11
C SER A 74 -3.88 11.73 2.79
N GLY A 75 -4.92 12.57 2.81
CA GLY A 75 -5.76 12.84 1.64
C GLY A 75 -7.04 12.00 1.59
N LEU A 76 -7.70 12.07 0.45
CA LEU A 76 -8.94 11.35 0.15
C LEU A 76 -8.91 10.96 -1.33
N PHE A 77 -9.22 9.70 -1.62
CA PHE A 77 -9.22 9.16 -2.97
C PHE A 77 -10.62 8.76 -3.40
N ASP A 78 -11.00 9.12 -4.62
CA ASP A 78 -12.18 8.57 -5.29
C ASP A 78 -11.75 7.30 -6.04
N VAL A 79 -12.45 6.19 -5.79
CA VAL A 79 -12.31 4.93 -6.54
C VAL A 79 -13.43 4.88 -7.56
N MET A 80 -13.09 4.81 -8.83
CA MET A 80 -14.03 4.92 -9.94
C MET A 80 -13.98 3.67 -10.81
N LYS A 81 -15.14 3.16 -11.17
CA LYS A 81 -15.27 1.99 -12.05
C LYS A 81 -16.02 2.36 -13.30
N LYS A 82 -15.56 1.86 -14.45
CA LYS A 82 -16.31 1.97 -15.70
C LYS A 82 -17.58 1.13 -15.62
N THR A 83 -18.71 1.76 -15.92
CA THR A 83 -20.04 1.13 -15.97
C THR A 83 -20.30 0.51 -17.34
N ALA A 84 -21.36 -0.29 -17.47
CA ALA A 84 -21.76 -0.90 -18.73
C ALA A 84 -22.12 0.14 -19.82
N SER A 85 -22.59 1.34 -19.44
CA SER A 85 -22.83 2.44 -20.40
C SER A 85 -21.55 3.12 -20.86
N GLY A 86 -20.40 2.80 -20.26
CA GLY A 86 -19.10 3.39 -20.58
C GLY A 86 -18.70 4.57 -19.68
N ASP A 87 -19.59 5.04 -18.82
CA ASP A 87 -19.32 6.14 -17.88
C ASP A 87 -18.55 5.66 -16.64
N TYR A 88 -17.76 6.53 -16.02
CA TYR A 88 -17.13 6.24 -14.73
C TYR A 88 -18.04 6.65 -13.58
N ARG A 89 -18.26 5.75 -12.62
CA ARG A 89 -18.93 6.06 -11.35
C ARG A 89 -18.01 5.86 -10.17
N THR A 90 -18.05 6.77 -9.21
CA THR A 90 -17.37 6.60 -7.93
C THR A 90 -18.07 5.51 -7.12
N VAL A 91 -17.36 4.41 -6.86
CA VAL A 91 -17.87 3.25 -6.10
C VAL A 91 -17.42 3.24 -4.64
N ALA A 92 -16.35 3.97 -4.33
CA ALA A 92 -15.86 4.12 -2.96
C ALA A 92 -15.04 5.39 -2.80
N ARG A 93 -14.90 5.85 -1.56
CA ARG A 93 -13.92 6.85 -1.16
C ARG A 93 -13.02 6.28 -0.07
N ILE A 94 -11.72 6.49 -0.22
CA ILE A 94 -10.70 5.92 0.67
C ILE A 94 -9.84 7.05 1.23
N GLY A 95 -9.87 7.22 2.55
CA GLY A 95 -9.08 8.21 3.27
C GLY A 95 -7.96 7.57 4.08
N ARG A 96 -7.34 8.37 4.97
CA ARG A 96 -6.24 7.97 5.86
C ARG A 96 -6.50 6.63 6.56
N GLY A 97 -5.49 5.77 6.57
CA GLY A 97 -5.53 4.42 7.13
C GLY A 97 -6.16 3.37 6.21
N GLY A 98 -6.78 3.79 5.10
CA GLY A 98 -7.27 2.88 4.06
C GLY A 98 -6.15 2.32 3.19
N THR A 99 -6.46 1.20 2.52
CA THR A 99 -5.57 0.53 1.56
C THR A 99 -6.17 0.56 0.17
N ILE A 100 -5.30 0.60 -0.84
CA ILE A 100 -5.69 0.71 -2.25
C ILE A 100 -4.83 -0.24 -3.08
N GLY A 101 -5.43 -0.94 -4.04
CA GLY A 101 -4.70 -1.73 -5.05
C GLY A 101 -4.14 -3.06 -4.55
N GLU A 102 -4.57 -3.49 -3.37
CA GLU A 102 -4.12 -4.70 -2.66
C GLU A 102 -4.29 -6.00 -3.45
N MET A 103 -5.30 -6.07 -4.32
CA MET A 103 -5.57 -7.25 -5.15
C MET A 103 -4.35 -7.62 -6.00
N THR A 104 -3.77 -6.62 -6.65
CA THR A 104 -2.68 -6.80 -7.62
C THR A 104 -1.34 -7.17 -6.98
N LEU A 105 -1.22 -7.09 -5.65
CA LEU A 105 -0.01 -7.50 -4.91
C LEU A 105 0.19 -9.02 -4.95
N LEU A 106 -0.89 -9.82 -5.09
CA LEU A 106 -0.81 -11.28 -5.06
C LEU A 106 -0.92 -11.92 -6.44
N ASP A 107 -1.81 -11.46 -7.31
CA ASP A 107 -2.16 -12.14 -8.58
C ASP A 107 -1.57 -11.53 -9.87
N LYS A 108 -0.95 -10.35 -9.80
CA LYS A 108 -0.41 -9.57 -10.95
C LYS A 108 -1.50 -9.20 -11.96
N ALA A 109 -2.76 -9.16 -11.53
CA ALA A 109 -3.85 -8.73 -12.36
C ALA A 109 -3.75 -7.24 -12.70
N GLN A 110 -4.54 -6.82 -13.68
CA GLN A 110 -4.74 -5.42 -13.99
C GLN A 110 -5.48 -4.71 -12.84
N ARG A 111 -5.29 -3.39 -12.73
CA ARG A 111 -6.01 -2.53 -11.78
C ARG A 111 -7.51 -2.66 -12.03
N SER A 112 -8.25 -3.05 -10.98
CA SER A 112 -9.69 -3.29 -11.06
C SER A 112 -10.51 -2.01 -11.12
N ALA A 113 -9.94 -0.83 -10.88
CA ALA A 113 -10.63 0.46 -10.89
C ALA A 113 -9.62 1.59 -11.13
N THR A 114 -10.13 2.76 -11.50
CA THR A 114 -9.36 3.99 -11.54
C THR A 114 -9.35 4.62 -10.16
N VAL A 115 -8.21 5.14 -9.71
CA VAL A 115 -8.09 5.81 -8.42
C VAL A 115 -7.50 7.20 -8.61
N MET A 116 -8.18 8.22 -8.09
CA MET A 116 -7.79 9.62 -8.23
C MET A 116 -7.77 10.32 -6.87
N ALA A 117 -6.76 11.15 -6.64
CA ALA A 117 -6.67 12.00 -5.46
C ALA A 117 -7.71 13.14 -5.53
N ARG A 118 -8.67 13.16 -4.61
CA ARG A 118 -9.70 14.21 -4.53
C ARG A 118 -9.17 15.52 -3.93
N GLN A 119 -8.09 15.43 -3.17
CA GLN A 119 -7.36 16.51 -2.53
C GLN A 119 -5.86 16.14 -2.48
N PRO A 120 -4.94 17.06 -2.14
CA PRO A 120 -3.54 16.71 -1.94
C PRO A 120 -3.41 15.51 -0.99
N ALA A 121 -2.63 14.52 -1.41
CA ALA A 121 -2.60 13.22 -0.77
C ALA A 121 -1.19 12.62 -0.74
N VAL A 122 -0.95 11.77 0.25
CA VAL A 122 0.29 10.99 0.36
C VAL A 122 -0.07 9.55 0.63
N VAL A 123 0.56 8.64 -0.11
CA VAL A 123 0.45 7.20 0.09
C VAL A 123 1.82 6.58 0.31
N LEU A 124 1.87 5.54 1.13
CA LEU A 124 2.99 4.60 1.14
C LEU A 124 2.74 3.53 0.08
N LEU A 125 3.78 3.16 -0.66
CA LEU A 125 3.78 2.15 -1.71
C LEU A 125 4.58 0.94 -1.20
N LEU A 126 3.96 -0.23 -1.25
CA LEU A 126 4.63 -1.52 -1.12
C LEU A 126 4.52 -2.26 -2.44
N SER A 127 5.65 -2.41 -3.14
CA SER A 127 5.72 -3.19 -4.37
C SER A 127 5.73 -4.67 -4.04
N ARG A 128 5.34 -5.50 -4.99
CA ARG A 128 5.47 -6.96 -4.91
C ARG A 128 6.91 -7.38 -4.69
N LYS A 129 7.87 -6.70 -5.34
CA LYS A 129 9.29 -6.97 -5.12
C LYS A 129 9.67 -6.73 -3.65
N GLY A 130 9.26 -5.59 -3.09
CA GLY A 130 9.49 -5.27 -1.67
C GLY A 130 8.80 -6.27 -0.74
N PHE A 131 7.55 -6.62 -1.05
CA PHE A 131 6.77 -7.61 -0.31
C PHE A 131 7.47 -8.98 -0.29
N ASN A 132 7.88 -9.48 -1.46
CA ASN A 132 8.58 -10.76 -1.57
C ASN A 132 9.90 -10.76 -0.79
N VAL A 133 10.68 -9.67 -0.86
CA VAL A 133 11.91 -9.56 -0.06
C VAL A 133 11.60 -9.63 1.44
N LEU A 134 10.58 -8.92 1.91
CA LEU A 134 10.16 -8.93 3.30
C LEU A 134 9.64 -10.30 3.76
N THR A 135 8.92 -11.04 2.90
CA THR A 135 8.42 -12.37 3.25
C THR A 135 9.49 -13.45 3.18
N ASP A 136 10.39 -13.38 2.20
CA ASP A 136 11.33 -14.46 1.92
C ASP A 136 12.60 -14.34 2.77
N ARG A 137 13.08 -13.11 3.00
CA ARG A 137 14.31 -12.87 3.78
C ARG A 137 14.04 -12.58 5.25
N TYR A 138 12.85 -12.09 5.60
CA TYR A 138 12.51 -11.69 6.97
C TYR A 138 11.16 -12.28 7.42
N PRO A 139 11.07 -13.62 7.58
CA PRO A 139 9.79 -14.31 7.77
C PRO A 139 8.95 -13.80 8.94
N ALA A 140 9.58 -13.33 10.03
CA ALA A 140 8.86 -12.75 11.16
C ALA A 140 8.04 -11.49 10.76
N ILE A 141 8.64 -10.59 9.97
CA ILE A 141 7.97 -9.40 9.43
C ILE A 141 6.95 -9.80 8.38
N GLY A 142 7.33 -10.73 7.49
CA GLY A 142 6.42 -11.28 6.48
C GLY A 142 5.12 -11.83 7.08
N ILE A 143 5.21 -12.62 8.15
CA ILE A 143 4.05 -13.16 8.87
C ILE A 143 3.21 -12.04 9.49
N LYS A 144 3.84 -11.02 10.09
CA LYS A 144 3.11 -9.86 10.63
C LYS A 144 2.36 -9.11 9.52
N LEU A 145 3.01 -8.82 8.40
CA LEU A 145 2.39 -8.18 7.24
C LEU A 145 1.21 -8.99 6.70
N LEU A 146 1.41 -10.28 6.45
CA LEU A 146 0.36 -11.19 5.99
C LEU A 146 -0.84 -11.18 6.93
N LYS A 147 -0.62 -11.29 8.25
CA LYS A 147 -1.70 -11.22 9.25
C LYS A 147 -2.45 -9.88 9.21
N ARG A 148 -1.76 -8.76 9.02
CA ARG A 148 -2.41 -7.43 8.91
C ARG A 148 -3.20 -7.30 7.61
N ILE A 149 -2.67 -7.77 6.47
CA ILE A 149 -3.39 -7.81 5.19
C ILE A 149 -4.64 -8.69 5.31
N MET A 150 -4.51 -9.91 5.83
CA MET A 150 -5.63 -10.83 6.02
C MET A 150 -6.74 -10.23 6.90
N ARG A 151 -6.37 -9.60 8.02
CA ARG A 151 -7.34 -8.95 8.92
C ARG A 151 -8.04 -7.78 8.21
N MET A 152 -7.29 -6.96 7.49
CA MET A 152 -7.81 -5.83 6.70
C MET A 152 -8.80 -6.31 5.64
N LEU A 153 -8.42 -7.29 4.81
CA LEU A 153 -9.28 -7.86 3.77
C LEU A 153 -10.54 -8.49 4.37
N SER A 154 -10.41 -9.21 5.49
CA SER A 154 -11.57 -9.80 6.18
C SER A 154 -12.56 -8.73 6.67
N LEU A 155 -12.07 -7.59 7.15
CA LEU A 155 -12.92 -6.46 7.56
C LEU A 155 -13.57 -5.79 6.35
N GLN A 156 -12.83 -5.63 5.26
CA GLN A 156 -13.35 -5.06 4.02
C GLN A 156 -14.44 -5.94 3.41
N MET A 157 -14.24 -7.26 3.35
CA MET A 157 -15.27 -8.20 2.89
C MET A 157 -16.55 -8.09 3.70
N ARG A 158 -16.47 -8.09 5.04
CA ARG A 158 -17.66 -7.91 5.90
C ARG A 158 -18.41 -6.61 5.60
N ARG A 159 -17.68 -5.50 5.41
CA ARG A 159 -18.28 -4.19 5.09
C ARG A 159 -18.93 -4.18 3.71
N THR A 160 -18.26 -4.72 2.70
CA THR A 160 -18.80 -4.80 1.34
C THR A 160 -20.04 -5.67 1.29
N THR A 161 -20.03 -6.85 1.93
CA THR A 161 -21.21 -7.72 2.02
C THR A 161 -22.38 -7.04 2.72
N SER A 162 -22.12 -6.29 3.80
CA SER A 162 -23.19 -5.55 4.50
C SER A 162 -23.82 -4.48 3.60
N ARG A 163 -22.99 -3.66 2.92
CA ARG A 163 -23.48 -2.62 2.00
C ARG A 163 -24.28 -3.17 0.82
N LEU A 164 -23.87 -4.33 0.30
CA LEU A 164 -24.62 -4.99 -0.77
C LEU A 164 -25.99 -5.46 -0.27
N ALA A 165 -26.08 -5.99 0.95
CA ALA A 165 -27.36 -6.37 1.54
C ALA A 165 -28.27 -5.16 1.73
N ASP A 166 -27.75 -4.04 2.23
CA ASP A 166 -28.50 -2.80 2.43
C ASP A 166 -29.10 -2.28 1.10
N HIS A 167 -28.30 -2.25 0.02
CA HIS A 167 -28.79 -1.80 -1.29
C HIS A 167 -29.80 -2.75 -1.94
N LEU A 168 -29.68 -4.06 -1.72
CA LEU A 168 -30.67 -5.03 -2.23
C LEU A 168 -32.03 -4.90 -1.52
N HIS A 169 -32.05 -4.40 -0.29
CA HIS A 169 -33.31 -4.13 0.42
C HIS A 169 -33.96 -2.82 -0.09
N GLU A 170 -33.18 -1.79 -0.40
CA GLU A 170 -33.68 -0.50 -0.91
C GLU A 170 -34.31 -0.59 -2.31
N GLU A 171 -33.93 -1.55 -3.15
CA GLU A 171 -34.52 -1.75 -4.49
C GLU A 171 -35.89 -2.49 -4.46
N GLN A 172 -36.30 -3.01 -3.30
CA GLN A 172 -37.55 -3.78 -3.14
C GLN A 172 -38.70 -2.98 -2.48
N GLU A 173 -38.46 -1.73 -2.08
CA GLU A 173 -39.45 -0.78 -1.54
C GLU A 173 -39.75 0.36 -2.53
#